data_AF-A0A956AF19-F1
#
_entry.id   AF-A0A956AF19-F1
#
_cell.length_a   1.000
_cell.length_b   1.000
_cell.length_c   1.000
_cell.angle_alpha   90.00
_cell.angle_beta   90.00
_cell.angle_gamma   90.00
#
_symmetry.space_group_name_H-M   'P 1'
#
loop_
_entity.id
_entity.type
_entity.pdbx_description
1 polymer ?
#
loop_
_entity_poly.entity_id
_entity_poly.type
_entity_poly.pdbx_seq_one_letter_code
_entity_poly.pdbx_strand_id
1 'polypeptide(L)'
;MATRIVTFLGLGSGRFPERYEPVRYRGEKGIHGPTALHDVPTIAEAEGPVTLVVLGTVEVEQTWFASDLYLTLLRRDLGPCPMPLVRLVVIPKGASTEERWEIFEQLVALVDPDRPVVPGEVRPTGIVVDITHGFRSQPFFAAAAIAFAQSERRRRWTEAKSPAVPVRIAYAAYEPSGGPGPDRGQNATRSDAPAEQVVVPIWDLTQFLDVLRWNTALDGLLRHGRADDLAGLLEGAEKEARPRAASAEDHKEIGKQIGPLSRFRKAASAFAEGLVTVRVPALITEL
;
A
#
# COMPACT_ATOMS: atom_id res chain seq x y z
N MET A 1 -2.73 15.40 -7.10
CA MET A 1 -1.68 14.52 -6.52
C MET A 1 -1.40 13.41 -7.53
N ALA A 2 -0.13 13.16 -7.87
CA ALA A 2 0.22 12.08 -8.80
C ALA A 2 0.30 10.75 -8.03
N THR A 3 -0.29 9.69 -8.58
CA THR A 3 -0.35 8.38 -7.91
C THR A 3 0.22 7.30 -8.81
N ARG A 4 1.09 6.46 -8.26
CA ARG A 4 1.54 5.22 -8.92
C ARG A 4 0.80 4.04 -8.31
N ILE A 5 0.14 3.25 -9.14
CA ILE A 5 -0.46 1.98 -8.75
C ILE A 5 0.43 0.87 -9.29
N VAL A 6 0.83 -0.05 -8.42
CA VAL A 6 1.53 -1.29 -8.78
C VAL A 6 0.58 -2.43 -8.48
N THR A 7 0.12 -3.15 -9.50
CA THR A 7 -0.87 -4.22 -9.33
C THR A 7 -0.41 -5.51 -9.98
N PHE A 8 -0.73 -6.64 -9.36
CA PHE A 8 -0.53 -7.96 -9.96
C PHE A 8 -1.71 -8.30 -10.86
N LEU A 9 -1.46 -8.93 -12.00
CA LEU A 9 -2.50 -9.45 -12.89
C LEU A 9 -2.22 -10.91 -13.20
N GLY A 10 -3.26 -11.74 -13.07
CA GLY A 10 -3.25 -13.13 -13.49
C GLY A 10 -3.96 -13.35 -14.83
N LEU A 11 -4.15 -14.62 -15.18
CA LEU A 11 -4.91 -15.00 -16.39
C LEU A 11 -6.42 -15.01 -16.17
N GLY A 12 -6.90 -14.86 -14.93
CA GLY A 12 -8.28 -15.11 -14.55
C GLY A 12 -8.69 -16.59 -14.68
N SER A 13 -9.88 -16.93 -14.18
CA SER A 13 -10.46 -18.28 -14.23
C SER A 13 -11.48 -18.46 -15.35
N GLY A 14 -11.96 -17.35 -15.95
CA GLY A 14 -12.99 -17.37 -16.98
C GLY A 14 -12.46 -17.69 -18.39
N ARG A 15 -13.40 -17.88 -19.33
CA ARG A 15 -13.08 -18.06 -20.75
C ARG A 15 -12.86 -16.70 -21.40
N PHE A 16 -11.97 -16.64 -22.39
CA PHE A 16 -11.79 -15.43 -23.18
C PHE A 16 -13.11 -14.99 -23.83
N PRO A 17 -13.46 -13.68 -23.82
CA PRO A 17 -12.69 -12.54 -23.28
C PRO A 17 -12.95 -12.26 -21.78
N GLU A 18 -13.98 -12.85 -21.19
CA GLU A 18 -14.42 -12.65 -19.80
C GLU A 18 -13.65 -13.54 -18.82
N ARG A 19 -12.36 -13.23 -18.66
CA ARG A 19 -11.46 -13.99 -17.76
C ARG A 19 -11.68 -13.68 -16.27
N TYR A 20 -12.26 -12.53 -15.97
CA TYR A 20 -12.63 -12.07 -14.63
C TYR A 20 -14.07 -11.60 -14.64
N GLU A 21 -14.81 -11.87 -13.56
CA GLU A 21 -16.20 -11.43 -13.41
C GLU A 21 -16.25 -9.93 -13.09
N PRO A 22 -17.05 -9.12 -13.81
CA PRO A 22 -17.24 -7.73 -13.47
C PRO A 22 -17.92 -7.56 -12.10
N VAL A 23 -17.33 -6.76 -11.23
CA VAL A 23 -17.87 -6.44 -9.90
C VAL A 23 -17.76 -4.95 -9.62
N ARG A 24 -18.55 -4.46 -8.66
CA ARG A 24 -18.45 -3.08 -8.18
C ARG A 24 -17.53 -3.03 -6.98
N TYR A 25 -16.62 -2.07 -6.92
CA TYR A 25 -15.71 -1.93 -5.78
C TYR A 25 -16.16 -0.78 -4.88
N ARG A 26 -15.99 -0.94 -3.57
CA ARG A 26 -16.24 0.10 -2.56
C ARG A 26 -14.92 0.50 -1.91
N GLY A 27 -14.53 1.75 -2.12
CA GLY A 27 -13.43 2.42 -1.41
C GLY A 27 -13.97 3.49 -0.45
N GLU A 28 -13.09 4.36 0.06
CA GLU A 28 -13.49 5.38 1.04
C GLU A 28 -14.38 6.46 0.41
N LYS A 29 -14.12 6.81 -0.85
CA LYS A 29 -14.83 7.87 -1.59
C LYS A 29 -16.14 7.42 -2.24
N GLY A 30 -16.47 6.13 -2.19
CA GLY A 30 -17.73 5.60 -2.74
C GLY A 30 -17.58 4.27 -3.45
N ILE A 31 -18.54 4.00 -4.34
CA ILE A 31 -18.65 2.75 -5.11
C ILE A 31 -18.43 3.03 -6.59
N HIS A 32 -17.57 2.26 -7.24
CA HIS A 32 -17.29 2.35 -8.67
C HIS A 32 -17.45 0.98 -9.35
N GLY A 33 -17.41 0.95 -10.68
CA GLY A 33 -17.66 -0.23 -11.51
C GLY A 33 -19.10 -0.33 -12.05
N PRO A 34 -19.48 -1.47 -12.65
CA PRO A 34 -18.74 -2.73 -12.63
C PRO A 34 -17.44 -2.71 -13.48
N THR A 35 -16.38 -3.32 -12.98
CA THR A 35 -15.10 -3.52 -13.70
C THR A 35 -14.65 -4.97 -13.56
N ALA A 36 -14.10 -5.51 -14.65
CA ALA A 36 -13.59 -6.89 -14.68
C ALA A 36 -12.12 -6.96 -14.23
N LEU A 37 -11.43 -5.84 -14.15
CA LEU A 37 -10.01 -5.79 -13.80
C LEU A 37 -9.87 -4.99 -12.49
N HIS A 38 -8.81 -4.21 -12.41
CA HIS A 38 -8.54 -3.32 -11.29
C HIS A 38 -9.49 -2.12 -11.34
N ASP A 39 -10.08 -1.78 -10.20
CA ASP A 39 -10.81 -0.52 -10.04
C ASP A 39 -9.85 0.63 -9.81
N VAL A 40 -9.20 1.10 -10.88
CA VAL A 40 -8.23 2.18 -10.82
C VAL A 40 -8.79 3.42 -10.12
N PRO A 41 -10.02 3.91 -10.40
CA PRO A 41 -10.59 5.05 -9.69
C PRO A 41 -10.71 4.83 -8.18
N THR A 42 -11.18 3.65 -7.75
CA THR A 42 -11.36 3.33 -6.34
C THR A 42 -10.04 3.08 -5.63
N ILE A 43 -9.05 2.49 -6.30
CA ILE A 43 -7.71 2.21 -5.72
C ILE A 43 -6.86 3.48 -5.65
N ALA A 44 -6.92 4.33 -6.68
CA ALA A 44 -6.12 5.55 -6.74
C ALA A 44 -6.57 6.57 -5.70
N GLU A 45 -7.89 6.70 -5.51
CA GLU A 45 -8.56 7.77 -4.76
C GLU A 45 -8.04 9.18 -5.11
N ALA A 46 -7.45 9.33 -6.31
CA ALA A 46 -6.62 10.46 -6.70
C ALA A 46 -7.34 11.38 -7.69
N GLU A 47 -7.13 12.68 -7.52
CA GLU A 47 -7.63 13.73 -8.43
C GLU A 47 -6.57 14.18 -9.46
N GLY A 48 -5.49 13.41 -9.62
CA GLY A 48 -4.36 13.76 -10.49
C GLY A 48 -3.92 12.61 -11.40
N PRO A 49 -2.76 12.76 -12.08
CA PRO A 49 -2.28 11.77 -13.03
C PRO A 49 -1.98 10.45 -12.32
N VAL A 50 -2.40 9.36 -12.96
CA VAL A 50 -2.18 7.99 -12.48
C VAL A 50 -1.21 7.27 -13.41
N THR A 51 -0.18 6.66 -12.83
CA THR A 51 0.65 5.67 -13.50
C THR A 51 0.24 4.29 -13.01
N LEU A 52 -0.19 3.42 -13.93
CA LEU A 52 -0.60 2.05 -13.65
C LEU A 52 0.48 1.08 -14.13
N VAL A 53 1.16 0.44 -13.19
CA VAL A 53 2.11 -0.62 -13.45
C VAL A 53 1.44 -1.97 -13.18
N VAL A 54 1.39 -2.80 -14.20
CA VAL A 54 0.85 -4.15 -14.13
C VAL A 54 2.00 -5.14 -14.09
N LEU A 55 2.04 -5.95 -13.04
CA LEU A 55 2.96 -7.06 -12.87
C LEU A 55 2.27 -8.33 -13.38
N GLY A 56 2.82 -8.96 -14.41
CA GLY A 56 2.25 -10.18 -15.00
C GLY A 56 3.30 -11.08 -15.60
N THR A 57 2.99 -12.35 -15.84
CA THR A 57 3.92 -13.26 -16.52
C THR A 57 3.90 -13.05 -18.04
N VAL A 58 4.77 -13.76 -18.77
CA VAL A 58 4.75 -13.76 -20.25
C VAL A 58 3.37 -14.18 -20.79
N GLU A 59 2.67 -15.10 -20.12
CA GLU A 59 1.32 -15.48 -20.51
C GLU A 59 0.32 -14.32 -20.36
N VAL A 60 0.52 -13.44 -19.36
CA VAL A 60 -0.29 -12.24 -19.17
C VAL A 60 -0.02 -11.26 -20.31
N GLU A 61 1.25 -11.06 -20.69
CA GLU A 61 1.62 -10.24 -21.85
C GLU A 61 0.91 -10.71 -23.11
N GLN A 62 1.03 -12.00 -23.45
CA GLN A 62 0.45 -12.59 -24.65
C GLN A 62 -1.07 -12.53 -24.67
N THR A 63 -1.70 -12.75 -23.52
CA THR A 63 -3.15 -12.85 -23.41
C THR A 63 -3.81 -11.48 -23.38
N TRP A 64 -3.27 -10.55 -22.60
CA TRP A 64 -3.92 -9.30 -22.24
C TRP A 64 -3.38 -8.09 -23.00
N PHE A 65 -2.07 -8.02 -23.21
CA PHE A 65 -1.42 -6.83 -23.80
C PHE A 65 -1.19 -6.99 -25.30
N ALA A 66 -0.69 -8.13 -25.76
CA ALA A 66 -0.47 -8.39 -27.19
C ALA A 66 -1.77 -8.42 -28.01
N SER A 67 -2.90 -8.73 -27.36
CA SER A 67 -4.25 -8.72 -27.95
C SER A 67 -4.97 -7.37 -27.83
N ASP A 68 -4.37 -6.38 -27.17
CA ASP A 68 -4.98 -5.10 -26.78
C ASP A 68 -6.23 -5.22 -25.88
N LEU A 69 -6.53 -6.42 -25.38
CA LEU A 69 -7.71 -6.68 -24.54
C LEU A 69 -7.65 -5.86 -23.25
N TYR A 70 -6.48 -5.77 -22.62
CA TYR A 70 -6.28 -5.04 -21.37
C TYR A 70 -6.66 -3.56 -21.51
N LEU A 71 -6.10 -2.88 -22.52
CA LEU A 71 -6.35 -1.46 -22.73
C LEU A 71 -7.79 -1.21 -23.19
N THR A 72 -8.38 -2.13 -23.95
CA THR A 72 -9.79 -2.07 -24.35
C THR A 72 -10.72 -2.14 -23.14
N LEU A 73 -10.54 -3.12 -22.25
CA LEU A 73 -11.35 -3.26 -21.04
C LEU A 73 -11.10 -2.13 -20.05
N LEU A 74 -9.84 -1.73 -19.85
CA LEU A 74 -9.50 -0.61 -18.97
C LEU A 74 -10.17 0.69 -19.44
N ARG A 75 -10.13 0.99 -20.75
CA ARG A 75 -10.79 2.18 -21.31
C ARG A 75 -12.30 2.13 -21.13
N ARG A 76 -12.91 0.96 -21.33
CA ARG A 76 -14.35 0.75 -21.08
C ARG A 76 -14.70 1.00 -19.62
N ASP A 77 -13.91 0.43 -18.71
CA ASP A 77 -14.19 0.42 -17.27
C ASP A 77 -13.88 1.78 -16.60
N LEU A 78 -12.97 2.58 -17.17
CA LEU A 78 -12.69 3.95 -16.72
C LEU A 78 -13.77 4.96 -17.15
N GLY A 79 -14.53 4.68 -18.20
CA GLY A 79 -15.55 5.59 -18.72
C GLY A 79 -14.99 7.01 -19.00
N PRO A 80 -15.50 8.07 -18.35
CA PRO A 80 -15.04 9.45 -18.56
C PRO A 80 -13.74 9.79 -17.82
N CYS A 81 -13.21 8.90 -16.98
CA CYS A 81 -11.99 9.16 -16.22
C CYS A 81 -10.77 9.28 -17.14
N PRO A 82 -9.78 10.12 -16.80
CA PRO A 82 -8.53 10.21 -17.55
C PRO A 82 -7.82 8.85 -17.64
N MET A 83 -7.28 8.54 -18.81
CA MET A 83 -6.49 7.33 -19.01
C MET A 83 -5.17 7.41 -18.21
N PRO A 84 -4.84 6.37 -17.42
CA PRO A 84 -3.53 6.30 -16.77
C PRO A 84 -2.42 6.04 -17.79
N LEU A 85 -1.18 6.38 -17.42
CA LEU A 85 -0.01 5.85 -18.12
C LEU A 85 0.16 4.38 -17.72
N VAL A 86 0.02 3.46 -18.67
CA VAL A 86 0.05 2.02 -18.40
C VAL A 86 1.40 1.42 -18.80
N ARG A 87 1.96 0.57 -17.93
CA ARG A 87 3.10 -0.30 -18.26
C ARG A 87 2.92 -1.71 -17.73
N LEU A 88 3.11 -2.69 -18.60
CA LEU A 88 3.37 -4.06 -18.19
C LEU A 88 4.84 -4.22 -17.77
N VAL A 89 5.05 -4.86 -16.63
CA VAL A 89 6.34 -5.39 -16.20
C VAL A 89 6.20 -6.91 -16.15
N VAL A 90 6.91 -7.58 -17.05
CA VAL A 90 6.92 -9.04 -17.10
C VAL A 90 7.75 -9.55 -15.93
N ILE A 91 7.16 -10.43 -15.13
CA ILE A 91 7.83 -11.09 -14.00
C ILE A 91 7.82 -12.61 -14.18
N PRO A 92 8.81 -13.33 -13.60
CA PRO A 92 8.81 -14.78 -13.63
C PRO A 92 7.71 -15.37 -12.73
N LYS A 93 7.54 -16.71 -12.78
CA LYS A 93 6.51 -17.42 -12.00
C LYS A 93 6.87 -17.57 -10.52
N GLY A 94 8.14 -17.42 -10.16
CA GLY A 94 8.63 -17.58 -8.80
C GLY A 94 8.85 -19.05 -8.41
N ALA A 95 9.09 -19.93 -9.39
CA ALA A 95 9.30 -21.35 -9.18
C ALA A 95 10.64 -21.63 -8.49
N SER A 96 11.69 -20.91 -8.87
CA SER A 96 13.02 -20.99 -8.24
C SER A 96 13.27 -19.85 -7.25
N THR A 97 14.37 -19.96 -6.50
CA THR A 97 14.79 -18.90 -5.56
C THR A 97 15.23 -17.65 -6.31
N GLU A 98 15.90 -17.82 -7.44
CA GLU A 98 16.37 -16.76 -8.33
C GLU A 98 15.18 -15.98 -8.89
N GLU A 99 14.16 -16.67 -9.40
CA GLU A 99 12.94 -16.03 -9.88
C GLU A 99 12.21 -15.24 -8.77
N ARG A 100 12.20 -15.74 -7.53
CA ARG A 100 11.61 -15.03 -6.39
C ARG A 100 12.38 -13.76 -6.03
N TRP A 101 13.71 -13.80 -6.10
CA TRP A 101 14.54 -12.61 -5.91
C TRP A 101 14.34 -11.59 -7.03
N GLU A 102 14.20 -12.04 -8.27
CA GLU A 102 13.89 -11.15 -9.39
C GLU A 102 12.55 -10.42 -9.18
N ILE A 103 11.50 -11.13 -8.73
CA ILE A 103 10.22 -10.50 -8.38
C ILE A 103 10.40 -9.45 -7.27
N PHE A 104 11.17 -9.79 -6.24
CA PHE A 104 11.47 -8.89 -5.13
C PHE A 104 12.20 -7.62 -5.61
N GLU A 105 13.25 -7.75 -6.41
CA GLU A 105 14.02 -6.62 -6.94
C GLU A 105 13.17 -5.70 -7.83
N GLN A 106 12.30 -6.28 -8.68
CA GLN A 106 11.34 -5.52 -9.48
C GLN A 106 10.39 -4.73 -8.57
N LEU A 107 9.82 -5.36 -7.54
CA LEU A 107 8.93 -4.68 -6.60
C LEU A 107 9.65 -3.53 -5.87
N VAL A 108 10.87 -3.75 -5.37
CA VAL A 108 11.69 -2.70 -4.72
C VAL A 108 11.89 -1.51 -5.67
N ALA A 109 12.19 -1.77 -6.94
CA ALA A 109 12.35 -0.72 -7.94
C ALA A 109 11.05 0.03 -8.25
N LEU A 110 9.91 -0.67 -8.26
CA LEU A 110 8.61 -0.09 -8.60
C LEU A 110 8.00 0.76 -7.47
N VAL A 111 8.31 0.44 -6.22
CA VAL A 111 7.90 1.24 -5.06
C VAL A 111 8.87 2.39 -4.74
N ASP A 112 9.88 2.59 -5.58
CA ASP A 112 10.79 3.73 -5.52
C ASP A 112 10.17 4.95 -6.26
N PRO A 113 9.60 5.96 -5.57
CA PRO A 113 9.07 7.17 -6.20
C PRO A 113 10.09 7.99 -7.00
N ASP A 114 11.38 7.86 -6.73
CA ASP A 114 12.41 8.68 -7.40
C ASP A 114 12.88 8.00 -8.70
N ARG A 115 12.51 6.74 -8.90
CA ARG A 115 12.72 5.98 -10.13
C ARG A 115 11.46 6.05 -11.02
N PRO A 116 11.49 6.75 -12.17
CA PRO A 116 10.39 6.71 -13.11
C PRO A 116 10.27 5.31 -13.73
N VAL A 117 9.04 4.83 -13.84
CA VAL A 117 8.72 3.51 -14.40
C VAL A 117 8.16 3.62 -15.81
N VAL A 118 7.73 4.80 -16.27
CA VAL A 118 7.34 5.01 -17.68
C VAL A 118 7.81 6.38 -18.16
N PRO A 119 8.15 6.53 -19.45
CA PRO A 119 8.36 7.86 -20.03
C PRO A 119 7.15 8.75 -19.78
N GLY A 120 7.41 9.97 -19.30
CA GLY A 120 6.35 10.93 -18.96
C GLY A 120 5.72 10.75 -17.58
N GLU A 121 6.16 9.77 -16.77
CA GLU A 121 5.72 9.68 -15.38
C GLU A 121 6.17 10.91 -14.57
N VAL A 122 5.20 11.55 -13.92
CA VAL A 122 5.44 12.54 -12.88
C VAL A 122 5.76 11.81 -11.58
N ARG A 123 6.78 12.27 -10.84
CA ARG A 123 7.14 11.71 -9.52
C ARG A 123 5.88 11.56 -8.64
N PRO A 124 5.55 10.33 -8.19
CA PRO A 124 4.34 10.12 -7.42
C PRO A 124 4.42 10.79 -6.06
N THR A 125 3.28 11.33 -5.62
CA THR A 125 3.04 11.80 -4.25
C THR A 125 2.42 10.72 -3.38
N GLY A 126 2.04 9.58 -3.96
CA GLY A 126 1.61 8.37 -3.26
C GLY A 126 1.77 7.15 -4.15
N ILE A 127 2.06 6.00 -3.53
CA ILE A 127 2.16 4.70 -4.20
C ILE A 127 1.13 3.76 -3.58
N VAL A 128 0.38 3.05 -4.41
CA VAL A 128 -0.56 2.01 -3.97
C VAL A 128 -0.14 0.68 -4.59
N VAL A 129 0.08 -0.32 -3.75
CA VAL A 129 0.36 -1.68 -4.17
C VAL A 129 -0.93 -2.50 -4.03
N ASP A 130 -1.54 -2.80 -5.16
CA ASP A 130 -2.76 -3.59 -5.24
C ASP A 130 -2.41 -5.08 -5.36
N ILE A 131 -2.77 -5.85 -4.34
CA ILE A 131 -2.52 -7.29 -4.27
C ILE A 131 -3.76 -8.13 -4.60
N THR A 132 -4.86 -7.51 -5.07
CA THR A 132 -6.16 -8.16 -5.30
C THR A 132 -6.07 -9.36 -6.23
N HIS A 133 -5.34 -9.24 -7.35
CA HIS A 133 -5.14 -10.35 -8.28
C HIS A 133 -3.75 -11.00 -8.16
N GLY A 134 -3.08 -10.77 -7.02
CA GLY A 134 -1.83 -11.44 -6.68
C GLY A 134 -2.05 -12.93 -6.47
N PHE A 135 -1.24 -13.77 -7.10
CA PHE A 135 -1.32 -15.22 -6.99
C PHE A 135 -0.35 -15.77 -5.94
N ARG A 136 -0.84 -16.67 -5.08
CA ARG A 136 -0.05 -17.43 -4.11
C ARG A 136 0.84 -16.54 -3.24
N SER A 137 2.16 -16.61 -3.43
CA SER A 137 3.18 -15.92 -2.64
C SER A 137 3.43 -14.47 -3.06
N GLN A 138 2.82 -14.00 -4.16
CA GLN A 138 3.02 -12.63 -4.65
C GLN A 138 2.68 -11.55 -3.62
N PRO A 139 1.55 -11.61 -2.87
CA PRO A 139 1.27 -10.66 -1.81
C PRO A 139 2.34 -10.65 -0.70
N PHE A 140 2.91 -11.80 -0.37
CA PHE A 140 3.98 -11.91 0.61
C PHE A 140 5.26 -11.21 0.12
N PHE A 141 5.64 -11.40 -1.15
CA PHE A 141 6.78 -10.69 -1.73
C PHE A 141 6.56 -9.18 -1.81
N ALA A 142 5.34 -8.73 -2.12
CA ALA A 142 4.99 -7.32 -2.11
C ALA A 142 5.22 -6.69 -0.73
N ALA A 143 4.70 -7.30 0.34
CA ALA A 143 4.91 -6.81 1.70
C ALA A 143 6.40 -6.76 2.08
N ALA A 144 7.16 -7.80 1.76
CA ALA A 144 8.60 -7.86 2.04
C ALA A 144 9.39 -6.77 1.28
N ALA A 145 9.11 -6.58 -0.01
CA ALA A 145 9.75 -5.59 -0.84
C ALA A 145 9.45 -4.16 -0.38
N ILE A 146 8.20 -3.88 0.00
CA ILE A 146 7.80 -2.57 0.55
C ILE A 146 8.54 -2.30 1.85
N ALA A 147 8.53 -3.26 2.79
CA ALA A 147 9.21 -3.12 4.08
C ALA A 147 10.71 -2.86 3.91
N PHE A 148 11.36 -3.62 3.01
CA PHE A 148 12.77 -3.43 2.66
C PHE A 148 13.03 -2.06 2.05
N ALA A 149 12.31 -1.69 0.99
CA ALA A 149 12.51 -0.43 0.27
C ALA A 149 12.34 0.77 1.21
N GLN A 150 11.31 0.75 2.07
CA GLN A 150 11.09 1.80 3.05
C GLN A 150 12.21 1.88 4.09
N SER A 151 12.74 0.74 4.54
CA SER A 151 13.87 0.67 5.48
C SER A 151 15.15 1.23 4.86
N GLU A 152 15.50 0.79 3.65
CA GLU A 152 16.68 1.26 2.93
C GLU A 152 16.62 2.74 2.59
N ARG A 153 15.43 3.24 2.23
CA ARG A 153 15.20 4.67 2.01
C ARG A 153 15.52 5.46 3.27
N ARG A 154 14.99 5.08 4.43
CA ARG A 154 15.31 5.78 5.68
C ARG A 154 16.80 5.81 5.99
N ARG A 155 17.52 4.71 5.74
CA ARG A 155 18.98 4.63 5.93
C ARG A 155 19.77 5.56 5.00
N ARG A 156 19.34 5.67 3.74
CA ARG A 156 20.00 6.53 2.74
C ARG A 156 19.63 8.01 2.89
N TRP A 157 18.48 8.28 3.48
CA TRP A 157 17.91 9.62 3.62
C TRP A 157 18.20 10.24 4.99
N THR A 158 19.49 10.39 5.32
CA THR A 158 19.94 11.25 6.43
C THR A 158 20.21 12.69 5.99
N GLU A 159 20.17 13.02 4.68
CA GLU A 159 20.60 14.34 4.17
C GLU A 159 19.63 15.06 3.21
N ALA A 160 18.61 14.41 2.65
CA ALA A 160 17.78 15.02 1.60
C ALA A 160 16.37 15.43 2.07
N LYS A 161 15.94 16.64 1.69
CA LYS A 161 14.70 17.33 2.13
C LYS A 161 13.42 16.93 1.39
N SER A 162 13.42 15.89 0.55
CA SER A 162 12.20 15.48 -0.15
C SER A 162 11.20 14.82 0.80
N PRO A 163 9.91 15.18 0.70
CA PRO A 163 8.88 14.59 1.52
C PRO A 163 8.78 13.07 1.27
N ALA A 164 8.59 12.32 2.34
CA ALA A 164 8.32 10.89 2.28
C ALA A 164 7.08 10.65 1.41
N VAL A 165 7.17 9.71 0.48
CA VAL A 165 6.04 9.29 -0.34
C VAL A 165 5.38 8.09 0.35
N PRO A 166 4.11 8.20 0.78
CA PRO A 166 3.40 7.09 1.40
C PRO A 166 3.23 5.94 0.41
N VAL A 167 3.41 4.72 0.92
CA VAL A 167 3.13 3.48 0.19
C VAL A 167 2.00 2.76 0.90
N ARG A 168 0.90 2.50 0.20
CA ARG A 168 -0.27 1.76 0.72
C ARG A 168 -0.36 0.36 0.13
N ILE A 169 -0.98 -0.56 0.86
CA ILE A 169 -1.39 -1.86 0.33
C ILE A 169 -2.91 -1.90 0.23
N ALA A 170 -3.42 -2.14 -0.97
CA ALA A 170 -4.84 -2.32 -1.22
C ALA A 170 -5.16 -3.79 -1.55
N TYR A 171 -6.27 -4.28 -1.03
CA TYR A 171 -6.77 -5.62 -1.32
C TYR A 171 -8.29 -5.60 -1.41
N ALA A 172 -8.85 -5.98 -2.56
CA ALA A 172 -10.28 -6.17 -2.67
C ALA A 172 -10.65 -7.58 -2.19
N ALA A 173 -11.44 -7.63 -1.12
CA ALA A 173 -11.87 -8.89 -0.52
C ALA A 173 -13.02 -9.49 -1.32
N TYR A 174 -12.71 -10.02 -2.51
CA TYR A 174 -13.66 -10.77 -3.31
C TYR A 174 -13.87 -12.14 -2.66
N GLU A 175 -14.93 -12.24 -1.86
CA GLU A 175 -15.52 -13.53 -1.52
C GLU A 175 -16.64 -13.81 -2.52
N PRO A 176 -16.54 -14.88 -3.34
CA PRO A 176 -17.68 -15.35 -4.09
C PRO A 176 -18.75 -15.75 -3.08
N SER A 177 -19.78 -14.92 -2.95
CA SER A 177 -21.00 -15.09 -2.13
C SER A 177 -21.10 -16.43 -1.38
N GLY A 178 -20.58 -16.48 -0.14
CA GLY A 178 -20.65 -17.70 0.69
C GLY A 178 -19.73 -17.78 1.91
N GLY A 179 -18.91 -16.76 2.22
CA GLY A 179 -18.05 -16.74 3.41
C GLY A 179 -18.76 -16.22 4.67
N PRO A 180 -18.37 -16.68 5.88
CA PRO A 180 -19.05 -16.36 7.13
C PRO A 180 -18.62 -14.97 7.63
N GLY A 181 -19.25 -13.92 7.13
CA GLY A 181 -19.15 -12.59 7.71
C GLY A 181 -19.96 -12.48 9.03
N PRO A 182 -19.45 -11.76 10.05
CA PRO A 182 -20.07 -11.68 11.38
C PRO A 182 -21.45 -11.01 11.43
N ASP A 183 -21.86 -10.33 10.35
CA ASP A 183 -23.08 -9.49 10.31
C ASP A 183 -24.25 -10.06 9.49
N ARG A 184 -24.24 -11.36 9.13
CA ARG A 184 -25.43 -11.96 8.48
C ARG A 184 -26.20 -12.87 9.42
N GLY A 185 -27.23 -12.27 10.02
CA GLY A 185 -28.46 -13.00 10.33
C GLY A 185 -28.94 -13.77 9.09
N GLN A 186 -29.09 -15.08 9.26
CA GLN A 186 -30.06 -15.95 8.59
C GLN A 186 -30.54 -15.48 7.21
N ASN A 187 -29.70 -15.57 6.17
CA ASN A 187 -30.10 -15.76 4.76
C ASN A 187 -28.83 -15.82 3.88
N ALA A 188 -28.12 -16.95 3.92
CA ALA A 188 -27.05 -17.27 2.97
C ALA A 188 -27.48 -18.47 2.12
N THR A 189 -28.58 -18.31 1.39
CA THR A 189 -28.75 -19.01 0.12
C THR A 189 -28.02 -18.21 -0.96
N ARG A 190 -27.34 -18.93 -1.85
CA ARG A 190 -26.81 -18.47 -3.14
C ARG A 190 -27.51 -17.18 -3.59
N SER A 191 -26.80 -16.06 -3.54
CA SER A 191 -27.32 -14.80 -4.03
C SER A 191 -27.49 -14.94 -5.54
N ASP A 192 -28.73 -15.11 -6.01
CA ASP A 192 -29.13 -15.05 -7.42
C ASP A 192 -28.97 -13.63 -8.01
N ALA A 193 -28.33 -12.70 -7.29
CA ALA A 193 -28.03 -11.38 -7.80
C ALA A 193 -26.97 -11.47 -8.92
N PRO A 194 -27.17 -10.78 -10.05
CA PRO A 194 -26.17 -10.65 -11.11
C PRO A 194 -24.82 -10.16 -10.53
N ALA A 195 -23.69 -10.64 -11.06
CA ALA A 195 -22.34 -10.25 -10.61
C ALA A 195 -22.14 -8.71 -10.57
N GLU A 196 -22.79 -7.99 -11.47
CA GLU A 196 -22.80 -6.52 -11.54
C GLU A 196 -23.41 -5.82 -10.31
N GLN A 197 -24.16 -6.54 -9.47
CA GLN A 197 -24.73 -6.04 -8.21
C GLN A 197 -23.87 -6.39 -6.99
N VAL A 198 -22.83 -7.23 -7.15
CA VAL A 198 -21.91 -7.56 -6.08
C VAL A 198 -21.00 -6.37 -5.81
N VAL A 199 -21.03 -5.88 -4.57
CA VAL A 199 -20.16 -4.79 -4.11
C VAL A 199 -19.05 -5.37 -3.23
N VAL A 200 -17.81 -5.26 -3.70
CA VAL A 200 -16.60 -5.79 -3.08
C VAL A 200 -15.88 -4.66 -2.32
N PRO A 201 -15.63 -4.79 -1.02
CA PRO A 201 -14.88 -3.78 -0.28
C PRO A 201 -13.38 -3.86 -0.63
N ILE A 202 -12.75 -2.69 -0.80
CA ILE A 202 -11.29 -2.57 -0.83
C ILE A 202 -10.82 -2.30 0.60
N TRP A 203 -9.96 -3.18 1.10
CA TRP A 203 -9.31 -3.05 2.40
C TRP A 203 -7.94 -2.40 2.25
N ASP A 204 -7.69 -1.40 3.09
CA ASP A 204 -6.34 -0.85 3.28
C ASP A 204 -5.60 -1.73 4.29
N LEU A 205 -4.59 -2.45 3.82
CA LEU A 205 -3.77 -3.35 4.63
C LEU A 205 -2.46 -2.69 5.10
N THR A 206 -2.30 -1.38 4.89
CA THR A 206 -1.09 -0.63 5.26
C THR A 206 -0.79 -0.70 6.75
N GLN A 207 -1.82 -0.85 7.59
CA GLN A 207 -1.67 -1.00 9.04
C GLN A 207 -0.70 -2.13 9.45
N PHE A 208 -0.61 -3.21 8.67
CA PHE A 208 0.31 -4.31 8.97
C PHE A 208 1.76 -3.96 8.68
N LEU A 209 2.01 -3.09 7.68
CA LEU A 209 3.34 -2.52 7.47
C LEU A 209 3.70 -1.56 8.61
N ASP A 210 2.75 -0.79 9.13
CA ASP A 210 3.00 0.11 10.24
C ASP A 210 3.40 -0.64 11.51
N VAL A 211 2.76 -1.77 11.82
CA VAL A 211 3.17 -2.64 12.93
C VAL A 211 4.63 -3.09 12.78
N LEU A 212 5.04 -3.53 11.58
CA LEU A 212 6.43 -3.92 11.31
C LEU A 212 7.40 -2.75 11.46
N ARG A 213 7.01 -1.55 11.04
CA ARG A 213 7.81 -0.33 11.20
C ARG A 213 8.00 0.03 12.66
N TRP A 214 6.94 0.04 13.45
CA TRP A 214 6.99 0.29 14.89
C TRP A 214 7.86 -0.73 15.62
N ASN A 215 7.69 -2.02 15.31
CA ASN A 215 8.50 -3.08 15.91
C ASN A 215 10.00 -2.91 15.60
N THR A 216 10.35 -2.61 14.35
CA THR A 216 11.74 -2.39 13.94
C THR A 216 12.35 -1.15 14.59
N ALA A 217 11.58 -0.06 14.70
CA ALA A 217 12.03 1.17 15.35
C ALA A 217 12.25 0.99 16.85
N LEU A 218 11.34 0.27 17.53
CA LEU A 218 11.48 -0.08 18.95
C LEU A 218 12.69 -0.98 19.19
N ASP A 219 12.90 -2.01 18.36
CA ASP A 219 14.08 -2.87 18.45
C ASP A 219 15.37 -2.06 18.25
N GLY A 220 15.36 -1.12 17.30
CA GLY A 220 16.46 -0.17 17.06
C GLY A 220 16.82 0.66 18.28
N LEU A 221 15.82 1.13 19.04
CA LEU A 221 16.04 1.84 20.30
C LEU A 221 16.55 0.89 21.39
N LEU A 222 15.87 -0.22 21.62
CA LEU A 222 16.14 -1.10 22.76
C LEU A 222 17.49 -1.82 22.66
N ARG A 223 17.88 -2.27 21.46
CA ARG A 223 19.13 -3.03 21.27
C ARG A 223 20.32 -2.17 20.90
N HIS A 224 20.08 -1.07 20.19
CA HIS A 224 21.15 -0.28 19.58
C HIS A 224 21.15 1.19 20.04
N GLY A 225 20.20 1.59 20.90
CA GLY A 225 20.08 2.96 21.38
C GLY A 225 19.79 4.00 20.29
N ARG A 226 19.29 3.57 19.12
CA ARG A 226 18.97 4.49 18.01
C ARG A 226 17.50 4.89 18.07
N ALA A 227 17.23 6.18 18.17
CA ALA A 227 15.87 6.70 18.32
C ALA A 227 15.29 7.34 17.05
N ASP A 228 16.07 7.57 16.00
CA ASP A 228 15.65 8.40 14.86
C ASP A 228 14.36 7.90 14.18
N ASP A 229 14.31 6.60 13.87
CA ASP A 229 13.15 5.96 13.26
C ASP A 229 11.91 6.03 14.17
N LEU A 230 12.08 5.77 15.47
CA LEU A 230 10.99 5.80 16.45
C LEU A 230 10.49 7.24 16.66
N ALA A 231 11.40 8.20 16.72
CA ALA A 231 11.07 9.60 16.89
C ALA A 231 10.28 10.14 15.69
N GLY A 232 10.66 9.73 14.47
CA GLY A 232 9.91 10.06 13.26
C GLY A 232 8.50 9.45 13.23
N LEU A 233 8.34 8.19 13.68
CA LEU A 233 7.03 7.55 13.80
C LEU A 233 6.14 8.25 14.84
N LEU A 234 6.69 8.60 16.00
CA LEU A 234 5.97 9.34 17.06
C LEU A 234 5.55 10.73 16.58
N GLU A 235 6.42 11.46 15.88
CA GLU A 235 6.09 12.76 15.30
C GLU A 235 4.96 12.66 14.27
N GLY A 236 4.99 11.63 13.42
CA GLY A 236 3.92 11.34 12.46
C GLY A 236 2.58 11.09 13.17
N ALA A 237 2.58 10.21 14.17
CA ALA A 237 1.38 9.92 14.97
C ALA A 237 0.84 11.16 15.70
N GLU A 238 1.71 12.02 16.25
CA GLU A 238 1.32 13.30 16.85
C GLU A 238 0.64 14.23 15.83
N LYS A 239 1.20 14.35 14.62
CA LYS A 239 0.66 15.18 13.54
C LYS A 239 -0.69 14.67 13.04
N GLU A 240 -0.91 13.37 12.98
CA GLU A 240 -2.19 12.77 12.59
C GLU A 240 -3.26 12.86 13.70
N ALA A 241 -2.86 12.73 14.96
CA ALA A 241 -3.78 12.79 16.09
C ALA A 241 -4.26 14.22 16.38
N ARG A 242 -3.45 15.25 16.12
CA ARG A 242 -3.76 16.65 16.47
C ARG A 242 -5.04 17.20 15.80
N PRO A 243 -5.24 17.06 14.48
CA PRO A 243 -6.46 17.50 13.80
C PRO A 243 -7.69 16.75 14.30
N ARG A 244 -7.57 15.42 14.50
CA ARG A 244 -8.64 14.58 15.04
C ARG A 244 -9.04 14.99 16.45
N ALA A 245 -8.06 15.31 17.29
CA ALA A 245 -8.30 15.84 18.63
C ALA A 245 -9.01 17.20 18.58
N ALA A 246 -8.66 18.07 17.62
CA ALA A 246 -9.27 19.40 17.51
C ALA A 246 -10.74 19.35 17.02
N SER A 247 -11.12 18.32 16.26
CA SER A 247 -12.47 18.17 15.71
C SER A 247 -13.39 17.23 16.51
N ALA A 248 -12.85 16.48 17.49
CA ALA A 248 -13.63 15.52 18.26
C ALA A 248 -14.36 16.17 19.44
N GLU A 249 -15.57 15.69 19.74
CA GLU A 249 -16.30 16.06 20.97
C GLU A 249 -15.45 15.78 22.22
N ASP A 250 -14.66 14.68 22.20
CA ASP A 250 -13.73 14.26 23.25
C ASP A 250 -12.30 14.78 23.09
N HIS A 251 -12.12 16.00 22.56
CA HIS A 251 -10.81 16.64 22.34
C HIS A 251 -9.86 16.57 23.56
N LYS A 252 -10.41 16.65 24.78
CA LYS A 252 -9.66 16.56 26.03
C LYS A 252 -9.04 15.18 26.26
N GLU A 253 -9.75 14.11 25.90
CA GLU A 253 -9.30 12.73 26.13
C GLU A 253 -8.24 12.33 25.09
N ILE A 254 -8.44 12.70 23.82
CA ILE A 254 -7.45 12.50 22.76
C ILE A 254 -6.19 13.34 23.04
N GLY A 255 -6.36 14.58 23.53
CA GLY A 255 -5.23 15.43 23.96
C GLY A 255 -4.37 14.81 25.06
N LYS A 256 -4.97 14.05 25.99
CA LYS A 256 -4.23 13.33 27.04
C LYS A 256 -3.37 12.19 26.48
N GLN A 257 -3.70 11.64 25.31
CA GLN A 257 -2.92 10.58 24.68
C GLN A 257 -1.73 11.13 23.87
N ILE A 258 -1.85 12.34 23.31
CA ILE A 258 -0.79 13.00 22.53
C ILE A 258 0.39 13.45 23.43
N GLY A 259 0.10 13.98 24.63
CA GLY A 259 1.14 14.47 25.55
C GLY A 259 2.19 13.43 25.96
N PRO A 260 1.80 12.20 26.33
CA PRO A 260 2.72 11.08 26.55
C PRO A 260 3.59 10.74 25.34
N LEU A 261 3.04 10.72 24.12
CA LEU A 261 3.82 10.43 22.90
C LEU A 261 4.92 11.47 22.68
N SER A 262 4.61 12.75 22.85
CA SER A 262 5.58 13.84 22.68
C SER A 262 6.68 13.82 23.73
N ARG A 263 6.35 13.46 24.98
CA ARG A 263 7.33 13.26 26.04
C ARG A 263 8.22 12.06 25.74
N PHE A 264 7.64 10.94 25.33
CA PHE A 264 8.38 9.73 24.99
C PHE A 264 9.32 9.97 23.81
N ARG A 265 8.86 10.68 22.77
CA ARG A 265 9.69 11.09 21.62
C ARG A 265 10.93 11.87 22.06
N LYS A 266 10.74 12.90 22.89
CA LYS A 266 11.86 13.72 23.41
C LYS A 266 12.83 12.90 24.26
N ALA A 267 12.31 12.07 25.16
CA ALA A 267 13.13 11.22 26.01
C ALA A 267 13.94 10.20 25.20
N ALA A 268 13.32 9.54 24.22
CA ALA A 268 14.00 8.59 23.34
C ALA A 268 15.12 9.27 22.54
N SER A 269 14.86 10.45 21.97
CA SER A 269 15.88 11.24 21.25
C SER A 269 17.02 11.68 22.17
N ALA A 270 16.72 12.19 23.37
CA ALA A 270 17.73 12.62 24.34
C ALA A 270 18.59 11.45 24.82
N PHE A 271 17.98 10.29 25.08
CA PHE A 271 18.69 9.06 25.42
C PHE A 271 19.65 8.63 24.31
N ALA A 272 19.19 8.60 23.06
CA ALA A 272 20.03 8.25 21.91
C ALA A 272 21.18 9.25 21.71
N GLU A 273 20.92 10.56 21.83
CA GLU A 273 21.96 11.59 21.75
C GLU A 273 23.00 11.42 22.87
N GLY A 274 22.54 11.19 24.10
CA GLY A 274 23.42 10.95 25.26
C GLY A 274 24.31 9.72 25.07
N LEU A 275 23.77 8.65 24.47
CA LEU A 275 24.51 7.43 24.16
C LEU A 275 25.58 7.67 23.08
N VAL A 276 25.19 8.30 21.96
CA VAL A 276 26.10 8.60 20.83
C VAL A 276 27.22 9.56 21.25
N THR A 277 26.93 10.51 22.13
CA THR A 277 27.90 11.51 22.62
C THR A 277 28.66 11.08 23.88
N VAL A 278 28.41 9.86 24.37
CA VAL A 278 29.03 9.31 25.60
C VAL A 278 28.81 10.23 26.82
N ARG A 279 27.68 10.93 26.88
CA ARG A 279 27.30 11.80 28.01
C ARG A 279 26.65 10.96 29.12
N VAL A 280 27.45 10.09 29.73
CA VAL A 280 27.01 9.16 30.79
C VAL A 280 26.23 9.85 31.92
N PRO A 281 26.61 11.04 32.43
CA PRO A 281 25.81 11.72 33.45
C PRO A 281 24.38 12.00 32.99
N ALA A 282 24.19 12.49 31.76
CA ALA A 282 22.87 12.80 31.19
C ALA A 282 21.98 11.55 31.07
N LEU A 283 22.56 10.36 30.89
CA LEU A 283 21.83 9.09 30.83
C LEU A 283 21.29 8.62 32.19
N ILE A 284 21.89 9.08 33.29
CA ILE A 284 21.59 8.61 34.65
C ILE A 284 20.79 9.65 35.45
N THR A 285 20.90 10.94 35.11
CA THR A 285 20.22 12.03 35.83
C THR A 285 18.89 12.48 35.22
N GLU A 286 18.58 12.14 33.97
CA GLU A 286 17.33 12.54 33.29
C GLU A 286 16.26 11.43 33.18
N LEU A 287 16.46 10.29 33.85
CA LEU A 287 15.44 9.24 34.04
C LEU A 287 14.54 9.54 35.25
#